data_AF-A0A7W0YKT8-F1
#
_entry.id   AF-A0A7W0YKT8-F1
#
_cell.length_a   1.000
_cell.length_b   1.000
_cell.length_c   1.000
_cell.angle_alpha   90.00
_cell.angle_beta   90.00
_cell.angle_gamma   90.00
#
_symmetry.space_group_name_H-M   'P 1'
#
loop_
_entity.id
_entity.type
_entity.pdbx_description
1 polymer ?
#
loop_
_entity_poly.entity_id
_entity_poly.type
_entity_poly.pdbx_seq_one_letter_code
_entity_poly.pdbx_strand_id
1 'polypeptide(L)'
;MVSDGREILVPQYAPLAGAVVVDSSGGVRIAAPDRVAVERGRGIASEAFQSYPMLLMDGAVPAALTEAGRGVNVGHRDSRLALGTLADGRVVVALTRFDALGETLGRLPFGLTSAEMAAVMGALGCRQALLLDGGISGQLLVREAAGSVRTWPGTRSVPLGLVGRPRR
;
A
#
# COMPACT_ATOMS: atom_id res chain seq x y z
N MET A 1 -7.90 11.03 -6.19
CA MET A 1 -6.73 10.85 -7.06
C MET A 1 -6.27 12.22 -7.54
N VAL A 2 -5.00 12.52 -7.33
CA VAL A 2 -4.31 13.70 -7.85
C VAL A 2 -3.20 13.20 -8.75
N SER A 3 -3.02 13.82 -9.91
CA SER A 3 -1.89 13.57 -10.80
C SER A 3 -1.48 14.85 -11.50
N ASP A 4 -0.16 15.07 -11.62
CA ASP A 4 0.43 16.32 -12.08
C ASP A 4 -0.14 17.57 -11.35
N GLY A 5 -0.39 17.45 -10.05
CA GLY A 5 -0.96 18.50 -9.21
C GLY A 5 -2.46 18.76 -9.42
N ARG A 6 -3.12 18.02 -10.32
CA ARG A 6 -4.55 18.18 -10.61
C ARG A 6 -5.38 17.09 -9.95
N GLU A 7 -6.42 17.49 -9.22
CA GLU A 7 -7.41 16.56 -8.70
C GLU A 7 -8.27 15.98 -9.84
N ILE A 8 -8.18 14.67 -10.03
CA ILE A 8 -8.94 13.91 -11.03
C ILE A 8 -10.15 13.23 -10.38
N LEU A 9 -9.99 12.75 -9.15
CA LEU A 9 -11.07 12.10 -8.38
C LEU A 9 -11.10 12.64 -6.95
N VAL A 10 -12.28 13.01 -6.47
CA VAL A 10 -12.51 13.42 -5.08
C VAL A 10 -12.33 12.21 -4.15
N PRO A 11 -11.64 12.34 -3.00
CA PRO A 11 -11.51 11.25 -2.06
C PRO A 11 -12.86 10.85 -1.46
N GLN A 12 -13.04 9.55 -1.24
CA GLN A 12 -14.18 8.97 -0.53
C GLN A 12 -13.80 8.68 0.93
N TYR A 13 -14.78 8.62 1.82
CA TYR A 13 -14.54 8.31 3.22
C TYR A 13 -14.90 6.85 3.52
N ALA A 14 -13.98 6.15 4.18
CA ALA A 14 -14.26 4.93 4.92
C ALA A 14 -13.30 4.83 6.13
N PRO A 15 -13.66 4.12 7.22
CA PRO A 15 -12.89 4.14 8.48
C PRO A 15 -11.42 3.71 8.40
N LEU A 16 -11.02 2.98 7.36
CA LEU A 16 -9.63 2.59 7.10
C LEU A 16 -9.14 3.03 5.70
N ALA A 17 -9.86 3.91 5.01
CA ALA A 17 -9.43 4.42 3.70
C ALA A 17 -8.45 5.58 3.89
N GLY A 18 -7.16 5.27 3.85
CA GLY A 18 -6.09 6.25 3.90
C GLY A 18 -5.73 6.78 2.51
N ALA A 19 -4.84 7.77 2.47
CA ALA A 19 -4.30 8.30 1.23
C ALA A 19 -2.77 8.30 1.23
N VAL A 20 -2.18 7.94 0.10
CA VAL A 20 -0.77 8.20 -0.19
C VAL A 20 -0.69 9.56 -0.87
N VAL A 21 0.18 10.43 -0.37
CA VAL A 21 0.39 11.79 -0.88
C VAL A 21 1.87 11.96 -1.18
N VAL A 22 2.16 12.45 -2.39
CA VAL A 22 3.49 12.89 -2.81
C VAL A 22 3.44 14.40 -3.03
N ASP A 23 4.39 15.14 -2.49
CA ASP A 23 4.50 16.59 -2.73
C ASP A 23 5.43 16.90 -3.92
N SER A 24 5.55 18.19 -4.27
CA SER A 24 6.43 18.64 -5.35
C SER A 24 7.93 18.43 -5.08
N SER A 25 8.32 18.23 -3.82
CA SER A 25 9.68 17.87 -3.47
C SER A 25 9.96 16.39 -3.70
N GLY A 26 8.94 15.55 -3.89
CA GLY A 26 9.03 14.09 -3.96
C GLY A 26 8.94 13.41 -2.58
N GLY A 27 8.59 14.16 -1.53
CA GLY A 27 8.33 13.62 -0.20
C GLY A 27 7.04 12.80 -0.21
N VAL A 28 7.08 11.59 0.36
CA VAL A 28 5.93 10.68 0.44
C VAL A 28 5.40 10.64 1.86
N ARG A 29 4.08 10.80 2.00
CA ARG A 29 3.37 10.71 3.28
C ARG A 29 2.12 9.85 3.12
N ILE A 30 1.81 9.08 4.16
CA ILE A 30 0.54 8.35 4.24
C ILE A 30 -0.34 9.07 5.25
N ALA A 31 -1.50 9.52 4.81
CA ALA A 31 -2.51 10.18 5.62
C ALA A 31 -3.55 9.16 6.09
N ALA A 32 -3.77 9.12 7.41
CA ALA A 32 -4.87 8.39 8.01
C ALA A 32 -6.24 8.95 7.55
N PRO A 33 -7.33 8.18 7.66
CA PRO A 33 -8.64 8.54 7.09
C PRO A 33 -9.18 9.90 7.56
N ASP A 34 -8.96 10.24 8.83
CA ASP A 34 -9.33 11.53 9.45
C ASP A 34 -8.48 12.71 8.94
N ARG A 35 -7.32 12.44 8.32
CA ARG A 35 -6.38 13.45 7.81
C ARG A 35 -6.48 13.68 6.32
N VAL A 36 -7.21 12.84 5.57
CA VAL A 36 -7.34 12.97 4.11
C VAL A 36 -7.90 14.33 3.70
N ALA A 37 -8.96 14.82 4.38
CA ALA A 37 -9.55 16.12 4.08
C ALA A 37 -8.58 17.28 4.37
N VAL A 38 -7.79 17.17 5.44
CA VAL A 38 -6.77 18.17 5.79
C VAL A 38 -5.66 18.20 4.74
N GLU A 39 -5.13 17.05 4.33
CA GLU A 39 -4.11 16.99 3.28
C GLU A 39 -4.62 17.51 1.93
N ARG A 40 -5.87 17.19 1.57
CA ARG A 40 -6.53 17.76 0.39
C ARG A 40 -6.60 19.28 0.46
N GLY A 41 -7.01 19.84 1.61
CA GLY A 41 -7.13 21.28 1.81
C GLY A 41 -5.79 22.04 1.72
N ARG A 42 -4.64 21.37 1.93
CA ARG A 42 -3.33 21.98 1.73
C ARG A 42 -3.03 22.28 0.26
N GLY A 43 -3.60 21.51 -0.68
CA GLY A 43 -3.42 21.74 -2.12
C GLY A 43 -1.98 21.61 -2.63
N ILE A 44 -1.10 20.93 -1.90
CA ILE A 44 0.34 20.79 -2.24
C ILE A 44 0.70 19.44 -2.87
N ALA A 45 -0.26 18.54 -3.03
CA ALA A 45 -0.02 17.21 -3.58
C ALA A 45 0.31 17.30 -5.07
N SER A 46 1.45 16.75 -5.49
CA SER A 46 1.77 16.51 -6.90
C SER A 46 1.09 15.23 -7.40
N GLU A 47 1.12 14.18 -6.58
CA GLU A 47 0.45 12.90 -6.81
C GLU A 47 -0.27 12.46 -5.54
N ALA A 48 -1.46 11.87 -5.67
CA ALA A 48 -2.14 11.25 -4.53
C ALA A 48 -3.16 10.21 -4.96
N PHE A 49 -3.31 9.15 -4.16
CA PHE A 49 -4.37 8.15 -4.35
C PHE A 49 -4.82 7.58 -3.00
N GLN A 50 -6.05 7.07 -2.95
CA GLN A 50 -6.56 6.37 -1.77
C GLN A 50 -6.38 4.87 -1.89
N SER A 51 -6.18 4.23 -0.76
CA SER A 51 -6.15 2.77 -0.67
C SER A 51 -6.74 2.29 0.64
N TYR A 52 -6.95 0.98 0.73
CA TYR A 52 -7.67 0.35 1.84
C TYR A 52 -7.23 -1.11 2.02
N PRO A 53 -7.17 -1.59 3.27
CA PRO A 53 -7.25 -0.85 4.52
C PRO A 53 -5.89 -0.23 4.92
N MET A 54 -5.93 0.80 5.77
CA MET A 54 -4.81 1.16 6.64
C MET A 54 -4.40 -0.05 7.48
N LEU A 55 -3.12 -0.40 7.43
CA LEU A 55 -2.48 -1.45 8.22
C LEU A 55 -1.98 -0.92 9.56
N LEU A 56 -1.38 0.27 9.55
CA LEU A 56 -0.84 0.94 10.73
C LEU A 56 -1.27 2.40 10.73
N MET A 57 -1.76 2.85 11.87
CA MET A 57 -2.02 4.26 12.17
C MET A 57 -1.21 4.62 13.42
N ASP A 58 -0.22 5.49 13.25
CA ASP A 58 0.73 5.89 14.30
C ASP A 58 1.44 4.70 14.98
N GLY A 59 1.75 3.68 14.19
CA GLY A 59 2.42 2.45 14.63
C GLY A 59 1.48 1.42 15.26
N ALA A 60 0.20 1.73 15.43
CA ALA A 60 -0.80 0.82 15.99
C ALA A 60 -1.60 0.11 14.88
N VAL A 61 -1.89 -1.17 15.09
CA VAL A 61 -2.81 -1.94 14.23
C VAL A 61 -4.25 -1.50 14.55
N PRO A 62 -5.05 -1.06 13.57
CA PRO A 62 -6.44 -0.70 13.80
C PRO A 62 -7.27 -1.87 14.33
N ALA A 63 -8.14 -1.64 15.32
CA ALA A 63 -9.00 -2.67 15.91
C ALA A 63 -9.89 -3.41 14.87
N ALA A 64 -10.26 -2.72 13.80
CA ALA A 64 -11.01 -3.31 12.69
C ALA A 64 -10.26 -4.42 11.93
N LEU A 65 -8.93 -4.53 12.09
CA LEU A 65 -8.14 -5.63 11.54
C LEU A 65 -8.01 -6.83 12.50
N THR A 66 -8.36 -6.66 13.77
CA THR A 66 -8.21 -7.70 14.80
C THR A 66 -9.55 -8.21 15.34
N GLU A 67 -10.63 -7.43 15.19
CA GLU A 67 -11.96 -7.77 15.69
C GLU A 67 -12.94 -8.04 14.54
N ALA A 68 -13.64 -9.18 14.62
CA ALA A 68 -14.66 -9.54 13.64
C ALA A 68 -15.84 -8.56 13.64
N GLY A 69 -16.56 -8.47 12.51
CA GLY A 69 -17.76 -7.64 12.37
C GLY A 69 -17.52 -6.15 12.11
N ARG A 70 -16.26 -5.72 11.91
CA ARG A 70 -15.89 -4.31 11.69
C ARG A 70 -15.62 -3.94 10.21
N GLY A 71 -16.21 -4.69 9.27
CA GLY A 71 -16.13 -4.42 7.83
C GLY A 71 -14.87 -4.95 7.14
N VAL A 72 -13.95 -5.59 7.86
CA VAL A 72 -12.81 -6.34 7.30
C VAL A 72 -12.96 -7.82 7.65
N ASN A 73 -12.71 -8.70 6.68
CA ASN A 73 -12.58 -10.13 6.94
C ASN A 73 -11.22 -10.42 7.60
N VAL A 74 -11.19 -10.46 8.93
CA VAL A 74 -9.97 -10.65 9.73
C VAL A 74 -9.28 -12.00 9.47
N GLY A 75 -10.04 -13.01 9.03
CA GLY A 75 -9.51 -14.34 8.71
C GLY A 75 -9.05 -14.52 7.26
N HIS A 76 -9.26 -13.51 6.40
CA HIS A 76 -8.91 -13.61 4.99
C HIS A 76 -7.40 -13.57 4.80
N ARG A 77 -6.86 -14.62 4.17
CA ARG A 77 -5.46 -14.78 3.82
C ARG A 77 -5.27 -14.60 2.32
N ASP A 78 -4.25 -13.84 1.96
CA ASP A 78 -3.93 -13.54 0.56
C ASP A 78 -2.45 -13.13 0.40
N SER A 79 -1.98 -13.04 -0.85
CA SER A 79 -0.81 -12.23 -1.18
C SER A 79 -1.12 -10.76 -0.90
N ARG A 80 -0.17 -10.06 -0.28
CA ARG A 80 -0.34 -8.67 0.16
C ARG A 80 0.73 -7.81 -0.45
N LEU A 81 0.29 -6.70 -1.05
CA LEU A 81 1.16 -5.60 -1.41
C LEU A 81 0.87 -4.46 -0.45
N ALA A 82 1.88 -3.96 0.24
CA ALA A 82 1.74 -2.86 1.19
C ALA A 82 2.75 -1.75 0.90
N LEU A 83 2.35 -0.53 1.26
CA LEU A 83 3.18 0.66 1.28
C LEU A 83 3.21 1.21 2.70
N GLY A 84 4.39 1.57 3.19
CA GLY A 84 4.55 2.21 4.49
C GLY A 84 5.62 3.29 4.49
N THR A 85 5.60 4.14 5.51
CA THR A 85 6.61 5.20 5.71
C THR A 85 7.31 5.03 7.06
N LEU A 86 8.64 5.14 7.03
CA LEU A 86 9.49 5.21 8.22
C LEU A 86 9.47 6.63 8.82
N ALA A 87 9.97 6.77 10.04
CA ALA A 87 10.01 8.06 10.74
C ALA A 87 10.92 9.10 10.05
N ASP A 88 11.89 8.66 9.26
CA ASP A 88 12.80 9.52 8.49
C ASP A 88 12.29 9.85 7.07
N GLY A 89 11.05 9.49 6.75
CA GLY A 89 10.43 9.77 5.45
C GLY A 89 10.79 8.78 4.35
N ARG A 90 11.61 7.76 4.63
CA ARG A 90 11.80 6.65 3.67
C ARG A 90 10.53 5.84 3.50
N VAL A 91 10.36 5.28 2.31
CA VAL A 91 9.22 4.44 1.93
C VAL A 91 9.63 2.97 1.94
N VAL A 92 8.76 2.13 2.49
CA VAL A 92 8.86 0.67 2.43
C VAL A 92 7.76 0.15 1.53
N VAL A 93 8.12 -0.63 0.52
CA VAL A 93 7.18 -1.42 -0.29
C VAL A 93 7.41 -2.89 0.05
N ALA A 94 6.38 -3.58 0.50
CA ALA A 94 6.46 -4.99 0.85
C ALA A 94 5.43 -5.79 0.05
N LEU A 95 5.91 -6.77 -0.71
CA LEU A 95 5.08 -7.72 -1.43
C LEU A 95 5.30 -9.11 -0.83
N THR A 96 4.24 -9.73 -0.33
CA THR A 96 4.26 -11.15 0.05
C THR A 96 3.85 -12.00 -1.14
N ARG A 97 4.74 -12.89 -1.56
CA ARG A 97 4.49 -13.90 -2.59
C ARG A 97 4.73 -15.28 -2.02
N PHE A 98 3.93 -16.22 -2.48
CA PHE A 98 4.01 -17.63 -2.11
C PHE A 98 4.21 -18.46 -3.36
N ASP A 99 5.40 -18.34 -3.94
CA ASP A 99 5.76 -18.99 -5.21
C ASP A 99 6.29 -20.42 -5.03
N ALA A 100 6.51 -20.84 -3.77
CA ALA A 100 7.18 -22.10 -3.44
C ALA A 100 6.39 -23.38 -3.73
N LEU A 101 5.14 -23.26 -4.17
CA LEU A 101 4.19 -24.38 -4.22
C LEU A 101 3.60 -24.66 -5.62
N GLY A 102 4.09 -23.99 -6.67
CA GLY A 102 3.68 -24.21 -8.06
C GLY A 102 2.30 -23.64 -8.43
N GLU A 103 1.99 -23.62 -9.73
CA GLU A 103 0.77 -23.00 -10.29
C GLU A 103 -0.54 -23.58 -9.74
N THR A 104 -0.52 -24.82 -9.25
CA THR A 104 -1.69 -25.56 -8.74
C THR A 104 -2.16 -25.10 -7.36
N LEU A 105 -1.33 -24.42 -6.56
CA LEU A 105 -1.68 -23.98 -5.20
C LEU A 105 -2.09 -22.50 -5.10
N GLY A 106 -2.13 -21.77 -6.23
CA GLY A 106 -2.63 -20.39 -6.32
C GLY A 106 -4.13 -20.19 -5.99
N ARG A 107 -4.84 -21.26 -5.60
CA ARG A 107 -6.24 -21.23 -5.15
C ARG A 107 -6.41 -21.51 -3.65
N LEU A 108 -5.35 -21.86 -2.93
CA LEU A 108 -5.43 -21.96 -1.48
C LEU A 108 -5.35 -20.56 -0.86
N PRO A 109 -6.08 -20.28 0.24
CA PRO A 109 -5.96 -19.05 1.01
C PRO A 109 -4.64 -19.05 1.78
N PHE A 110 -3.53 -19.04 1.05
CA PHE A 110 -2.19 -19.06 1.58
C PHE A 110 -1.64 -17.65 1.56
N GLY A 111 -1.28 -17.15 2.73
CA GLY A 111 -0.68 -15.85 2.90
C GLY A 111 -1.07 -15.15 4.18
N LEU A 112 -0.78 -13.86 4.23
CA LEU A 112 -0.94 -13.08 5.45
C LEU A 112 -2.36 -12.54 5.56
N THR A 113 -2.91 -12.57 6.76
CA THR A 113 -4.04 -11.70 7.11
C THR A 113 -3.60 -10.25 7.09
N SER A 114 -4.55 -9.31 7.05
CA SER A 114 -4.22 -7.89 7.15
C SER A 114 -3.50 -7.55 8.47
N ALA A 115 -3.88 -8.18 9.59
CA ALA A 115 -3.19 -7.98 10.88
C ALA A 115 -1.76 -8.53 10.88
N GLU A 116 -1.53 -9.71 10.30
CA GLU A 116 -0.18 -10.28 10.16
C GLU A 116 0.69 -9.40 9.25
N MET A 117 0.14 -8.86 8.15
CA MET A 117 0.87 -7.90 7.31
C MET A 117 1.17 -6.59 8.04
N ALA A 118 0.24 -6.11 8.88
CA ALA A 118 0.49 -4.94 9.73
C ALA A 118 1.66 -5.18 10.70
N ALA A 119 1.74 -6.38 11.29
CA ALA A 119 2.86 -6.76 12.15
C ALA A 119 4.20 -6.77 11.39
N VAL A 120 4.22 -7.27 10.15
CA VAL A 120 5.42 -7.20 9.28
C VAL A 120 5.83 -5.76 9.02
N MET A 121 4.89 -4.90 8.61
CA MET A 121 5.18 -3.48 8.34
C MET A 121 5.67 -2.75 9.59
N GLY A 122 5.12 -3.09 10.76
CA GLY A 122 5.55 -2.53 12.05
C GLY A 122 6.96 -2.98 12.43
N ALA A 123 7.28 -4.26 12.21
CA ALA A 123 8.62 -4.80 12.42
C ALA A 123 9.67 -4.19 11.47
N LEU A 124 9.26 -3.79 10.26
CA LEU A 124 10.08 -3.02 9.32
C LEU A 124 10.25 -1.54 9.72
N GLY A 125 9.61 -1.09 10.81
CA GLY A 125 9.73 0.26 11.36
C GLY A 125 8.72 1.27 10.83
N CYS A 126 7.71 0.83 10.08
CA CYS A 126 6.69 1.75 9.55
C CYS A 126 5.78 2.26 10.68
N ARG A 127 5.43 3.55 10.61
CA ARG A 127 4.42 4.16 11.50
C ARG A 127 3.06 4.30 10.83
N GLN A 128 3.07 4.61 9.55
CA GLN A 128 1.89 4.63 8.71
C GLN A 128 2.09 3.58 7.63
N ALA A 129 1.10 2.73 7.42
CA ALA A 129 1.12 1.73 6.37
C ALA A 129 -0.30 1.43 5.91
N LEU A 130 -0.45 1.08 4.63
CA LEU A 130 -1.71 0.63 4.04
C LEU A 130 -1.48 -0.51 3.06
N LEU A 131 -2.52 -1.31 2.84
CA LEU A 131 -2.55 -2.25 1.73
C LEU A 131 -2.83 -1.50 0.43
N LEU A 132 -2.10 -1.89 -0.61
CA LEU A 132 -2.43 -1.61 -2.00
C LEU A 132 -3.30 -2.74 -2.54
N ASP A 133 -3.68 -2.66 -3.82
CA ASP A 133 -4.42 -3.74 -4.47
C ASP A 133 -3.59 -5.05 -4.39
N GLY A 134 -4.14 -6.02 -3.66
CA GLY A 134 -3.49 -7.26 -3.29
C GLY A 134 -3.86 -8.41 -4.23
N GLY A 135 -3.74 -9.64 -3.73
CA GLY A 135 -4.10 -10.83 -4.50
C GLY A 135 -3.30 -10.94 -5.80
N ILE A 136 -3.98 -11.35 -6.88
CA ILE A 136 -3.38 -11.48 -8.21
C ILE A 136 -2.99 -10.14 -8.85
N SER A 137 -3.47 -9.01 -8.32
CA SER A 137 -3.08 -7.68 -8.79
C SER A 137 -1.76 -7.21 -8.19
N GLY A 138 -1.37 -7.77 -7.04
CA GLY A 138 -0.17 -7.41 -6.30
C GLY A 138 1.10 -7.75 -7.07
N GLN A 139 1.74 -6.74 -7.66
CA GLN A 139 2.89 -6.89 -8.53
C GLN A 139 3.97 -5.87 -8.16
N LEU A 140 5.23 -6.30 -8.22
CA LEU A 140 6.40 -5.46 -8.06
C LEU A 140 7.33 -5.71 -9.24
N LEU A 141 7.96 -4.67 -9.76
CA LEU A 141 8.99 -4.76 -10.78
C LEU A 141 10.19 -3.95 -10.28
N VAL A 142 11.38 -4.54 -10.30
CA VAL A 142 12.60 -3.87 -9.83
C VAL A 142 13.55 -3.72 -11.00
N ARG A 143 13.92 -2.48 -11.33
CA ARG A 143 14.98 -2.23 -12.30
C ARG A 143 16.33 -2.43 -11.63
N GLU A 144 17.12 -3.35 -12.17
CA GLU A 144 18.49 -3.62 -11.75
C GLU A 144 19.44 -2.55 -12.31
N ALA A 145 20.62 -2.42 -11.70
CA ALA A 145 21.64 -1.46 -12.12
C ALA A 145 22.06 -1.61 -13.59
N ALA A 146 22.10 -2.86 -14.10
CA ALA A 146 22.43 -3.17 -15.48
C ALA A 146 21.29 -2.88 -16.48
N GLY A 147 20.16 -2.32 -16.02
CA GLY A 147 19.02 -1.94 -16.86
C GLY A 147 17.98 -3.03 -17.08
N SER A 148 18.28 -4.29 -16.71
CA SER A 148 17.30 -5.38 -16.69
C SER A 148 16.20 -5.12 -15.66
N VAL A 149 15.02 -5.69 -15.90
CA VAL A 149 13.89 -5.61 -14.97
C VAL A 149 13.66 -6.98 -14.38
N ARG A 150 13.78 -7.08 -13.06
CA ARG A 150 13.32 -8.24 -12.32
C ARG A 150 11.79 -8.22 -12.31
N THR A 151 11.23 -9.24 -12.92
CA THR A 151 9.80 -9.55 -12.89
C THR A 151 9.61 -10.90 -12.21
N TRP A 152 8.37 -11.18 -11.85
CA TRP A 152 7.97 -12.44 -11.27
C TRP A 152 6.80 -13.02 -12.07
N PRO A 153 6.64 -14.35 -12.13
CA PRO A 153 5.52 -14.98 -12.83
C PRO A 153 4.16 -14.44 -12.35
N GLY A 154 3.16 -14.43 -13.24
CA GLY A 154 1.80 -13.96 -12.93
C GLY A 154 1.59 -12.45 -13.11
N THR A 155 2.42 -11.77 -13.90
CA THR A 155 2.23 -10.35 -14.21
C THR A 155 0.99 -10.15 -15.08
N ARG A 156 0.17 -9.12 -14.79
CA ARG A 156 -1.08 -8.78 -15.50
C ARG A 156 -1.29 -7.27 -15.57
N SER A 157 -2.14 -6.84 -16.50
CA SER A 157 -2.58 -5.45 -16.58
C SER A 157 -3.34 -5.03 -15.32
N VAL A 158 -3.00 -3.84 -14.81
CA VAL A 158 -3.62 -3.17 -13.65
C VAL A 158 -3.95 -1.72 -14.01
N PRO A 159 -4.97 -1.11 -13.40
CA PRO A 159 -5.43 0.24 -13.77
C PRO A 159 -4.47 1.36 -13.33
N LEU A 160 -3.63 1.11 -12.33
CA LEU A 160 -2.68 2.08 -11.78
C LEU A 160 -1.40 1.37 -11.35
N GLY A 161 -0.25 2.00 -11.59
CA GLY A 161 1.05 1.54 -11.13
C GLY A 161 1.81 2.64 -10.40
N LEU A 162 2.55 2.26 -9.35
CA LEU A 162 3.45 3.15 -8.63
C LEU A 162 4.87 2.99 -9.16
N VAL A 163 5.50 4.09 -9.55
CA VAL A 163 6.85 4.07 -10.14
C VAL A 163 7.79 4.91 -9.28
N GLY A 164 8.69 4.24 -8.55
CA GLY A 164 9.83 4.88 -7.90
C GLY A 164 10.94 5.16 -8.90
N ARG A 165 11.56 6.36 -8.83
CA ARG A 165 12.71 6.74 -9.64
C ARG A 165 13.78 7.39 -8.75
N PRO A 166 15.08 7.26 -9.07
CA PRO A 166 16.11 8.04 -8.42
C PRO A 166 15.82 9.55 -8.55
N ARG A 167 16.13 10.32 -7.51
CA ARG A 167 16.16 11.79 -7.63
C ARG A 167 17.26 12.16 -8.63
N ARG A 168 16.94 13.04 -9.57
CA ARG A 168 17.93 13.67 -10.45
C ARG A 168 18.66 14.78 -9.72
#